data_AF-A0A8T5F842-F1
#
_entry.id   AF-A0A8T5F842-F1
#
_cell.length_a   1.000
_cell.length_b   1.000
_cell.length_c   1.000
_cell.angle_alpha   90.00
_cell.angle_beta   90.00
_cell.angle_gamma   90.00
#
_symmetry.space_group_name_H-M   'P 1'
#
loop_
_entity.id
_entity.type
_entity.pdbx_description
1 polymer ?
#
loop_
_entity_poly.entity_id
_entity_poly.type
_entity_poly.pdbx_seq_one_letter_code
_entity_poly.pdbx_strand_id
1 'polypeptide(L)'
;MTKSLTPAQKKKFLPELCERDNGFRCFYCYMELRLDYHFFDHLNCNVDDDRIENLVLACQSCNVKRITDVKLLRIGLEKLKENENRLFMRENFDNSKEPPVSKEIDINIKNTKITEQFVSDAIRDKGCISFSDALNACVYICQRDTGHGSHPSVRNYLAALTSIVGPFEIVSHGMRKIIISRTPIAYEENTPILNEDTAESENKINLMECIFGTDESDTLNLNSDAPNDENHIE
;
A
#
# COMPACT_ATOMS: atom_id res chain seq x y z
N MET A 1 23.21 48.04 -5.18
CA MET A 1 23.14 47.30 -6.45
C MET A 1 21.72 46.75 -6.56
N THR A 2 20.94 47.17 -7.54
CA THR A 2 19.62 46.58 -7.78
C THR A 2 19.84 45.15 -8.26
N LYS A 3 19.45 44.18 -7.45
CA LYS A 3 19.56 42.76 -7.77
C LYS A 3 18.63 42.52 -8.96
N SER A 4 19.19 42.01 -10.05
CA SER A 4 18.44 41.67 -11.26
C SER A 4 18.84 40.26 -11.66
N LEU A 5 17.90 39.51 -12.24
CA LEU A 5 18.17 38.18 -12.78
C LEU A 5 19.47 38.14 -13.58
N THR A 6 20.37 37.25 -13.19
CA THR A 6 21.64 37.02 -13.87
C THR A 6 21.39 36.49 -15.28
N PRO A 7 22.32 36.69 -16.23
CA PRO A 7 22.21 36.10 -17.57
C PRO A 7 22.02 34.58 -17.55
N ALA A 8 22.63 33.89 -16.57
CA ALA A 8 22.48 32.45 -16.38
C ALA A 8 21.04 32.07 -15.96
N GLN A 9 20.44 32.81 -15.03
CA GLN A 9 19.03 32.62 -14.64
C GLN A 9 18.10 32.88 -15.81
N LYS A 10 18.30 33.97 -16.56
CA LYS A 10 17.48 34.28 -17.75
C LYS A 10 17.53 33.15 -18.78
N LYS A 11 18.73 32.62 -19.06
CA LYS A 11 18.91 31.48 -19.98
C LYS A 11 18.22 30.21 -19.47
N LYS A 12 18.25 29.96 -18.16
CA LYS A 12 17.59 28.81 -17.52
C LYS A 12 16.07 28.93 -17.58
N PHE A 13 15.53 30.08 -17.21
CA PHE A 13 14.08 30.26 -17.02
C PHE A 13 13.32 30.51 -18.32
N LEU A 14 13.95 31.11 -19.34
CA LEU A 14 13.29 31.41 -20.60
C LEU A 14 12.51 30.23 -21.23
N PRO A 15 13.10 29.03 -21.45
CA PRO A 15 12.36 27.91 -22.04
C PRO A 15 11.21 27.44 -21.16
N GLU A 16 11.41 27.40 -19.84
CA GLU A 16 10.39 26.93 -18.90
C GLU A 16 9.19 27.91 -18.83
N LEU A 17 9.45 29.22 -18.86
CA LEU A 17 8.39 30.23 -18.95
C LEU A 17 7.62 30.13 -20.27
N CYS A 18 8.31 29.90 -21.39
CA CYS A 18 7.65 29.69 -22.67
C CYS A 18 6.77 28.43 -22.69
N GLU A 19 7.25 27.34 -22.11
CA GLU A 19 6.45 26.10 -22.00
C GLU A 19 5.23 26.30 -21.09
N ARG A 20 5.41 27.03 -19.98
CA ARG A 20 4.36 27.25 -18.97
C ARG A 20 3.27 28.21 -19.43
N ASP A 21 3.65 29.31 -20.10
CA ASP A 21 2.80 30.48 -20.32
C ASP A 21 2.42 30.68 -21.80
N ASN A 22 2.28 29.60 -22.55
CA ASN A 22 1.81 29.57 -23.95
C ASN A 22 2.75 30.28 -24.95
N GLY A 23 4.05 30.03 -24.80
CA GLY A 23 5.08 30.40 -25.76
C GLY A 23 5.77 31.72 -25.46
N PHE A 24 6.47 32.25 -26.46
CA PHE A 24 7.24 33.49 -26.34
C PHE A 24 6.36 34.72 -26.58
N ARG A 25 5.43 34.96 -25.64
CA ARG A 25 4.42 36.02 -25.70
C ARG A 25 4.35 36.78 -24.39
N CYS A 26 3.85 38.01 -24.44
CA CYS A 26 3.61 38.81 -23.24
C CYS A 26 2.47 38.15 -22.45
N PHE A 27 2.70 37.86 -21.17
CA PHE A 27 1.70 37.24 -20.32
C PHE A 27 0.40 38.06 -20.21
N TYR A 28 0.51 39.39 -20.14
CA TYR A 28 -0.66 40.25 -19.89
C TYR A 28 -1.50 40.56 -21.13
N CYS A 29 -0.86 40.77 -22.27
CA CYS A 29 -1.56 41.18 -23.50
C CYS A 29 -1.46 40.17 -24.64
N TYR A 30 -0.78 39.04 -24.43
CA TYR A 30 -0.62 37.92 -25.36
C TYR A 30 0.02 38.26 -26.71
N MET A 31 0.59 39.46 -26.86
CA MET A 31 1.35 39.83 -28.05
C MET A 31 2.64 39.02 -28.15
N GLU A 32 3.05 38.67 -29.36
CA GLU A 32 4.33 38.03 -29.59
C GLU A 32 5.49 38.95 -29.18
N LEU A 33 6.45 38.36 -28.47
CA LEU A 33 7.62 39.07 -28.02
C LEU A 33 8.73 38.94 -29.05
N ARG A 34 9.67 39.89 -29.02
CA ARG A 34 10.90 39.80 -29.80
C ARG A 34 12.05 39.39 -28.90
N LEU A 35 12.98 38.61 -29.45
CA LEU A 35 14.14 38.11 -28.70
C LEU A 35 14.97 39.24 -28.08
N ASP A 36 15.09 40.36 -28.81
CA ASP A 36 15.79 41.56 -28.37
C ASP A 36 14.95 42.47 -27.47
N TYR A 37 13.65 42.20 -27.33
CA TYR A 37 12.72 43.09 -26.66
C TYR A 37 11.64 42.34 -25.88
N HIS A 38 12.06 41.82 -24.73
CA HIS A 38 11.20 41.19 -23.71
C HIS A 38 11.76 41.44 -22.31
N PHE A 39 10.90 41.35 -21.32
CA PHE A 39 11.25 41.57 -19.92
C PHE A 39 10.81 40.37 -19.07
N PHE A 40 11.66 39.99 -18.13
CA PHE A 40 11.29 39.09 -17.03
C PHE A 40 10.65 39.95 -15.96
N ASP A 41 9.38 39.70 -15.70
CA ASP A 41 8.56 40.51 -14.80
C ASP A 41 8.22 39.70 -13.53
N HIS A 42 8.50 40.28 -12.36
CA HIS A 42 8.28 39.67 -11.05
C HIS A 42 6.85 39.87 -10.58
N LEU A 43 5.96 38.89 -10.69
CA LEU A 43 4.50 38.99 -10.50
C LEU A 43 4.05 39.74 -9.23
N ASN A 44 4.81 39.64 -8.13
CA ASN A 44 4.55 40.36 -6.86
C ASN A 44 5.22 41.75 -6.74
N CYS A 45 5.82 42.28 -7.80
CA CYS A 45 6.63 43.52 -7.79
C CYS A 45 7.88 43.49 -6.90
N ASN A 46 8.24 42.33 -6.35
CA ASN A 46 9.44 42.17 -5.54
C ASN A 46 10.60 41.67 -6.39
N VAL A 47 11.55 42.56 -6.69
CA VAL A 47 12.75 42.26 -7.49
C VAL A 47 13.74 41.32 -6.80
N ASP A 48 13.59 41.09 -5.49
CA ASP A 48 14.43 40.15 -4.75
C ASP A 48 13.92 38.70 -4.80
N ASP A 49 12.70 38.48 -5.29
CA ASP A 49 12.05 37.16 -5.39
C ASP A 49 12.22 36.55 -6.80
N ASP A 50 13.44 36.09 -7.08
CA ASP A 50 13.84 35.49 -8.36
C ASP A 50 13.35 34.03 -8.56
N ARG A 51 12.39 33.56 -7.76
CA ARG A 51 11.82 32.23 -7.94
C ARG A 51 11.03 32.17 -9.26
N ILE A 52 11.08 31.04 -9.97
CA ILE A 52 10.47 30.95 -11.30
C ILE A 52 8.94 31.08 -11.27
N GLU A 53 8.30 30.73 -10.15
CA GLU A 53 6.86 30.88 -9.95
C GLU A 53 6.45 32.35 -9.95
N ASN A 54 7.36 33.23 -9.55
CA ASN A 54 7.16 34.67 -9.51
C ASN A 54 7.58 35.38 -10.81
N LEU A 55 8.03 34.67 -11.83
CA LEU A 55 8.49 35.29 -13.08
C LEU A 55 7.54 35.01 -14.23
N VAL A 56 7.30 36.00 -15.09
CA VAL A 56 6.66 35.84 -16.40
C VAL A 56 7.39 36.66 -17.47
N LEU A 57 7.12 36.37 -18.75
CA LEU A 57 7.56 37.23 -19.84
C LEU A 57 6.54 38.35 -20.10
N ALA A 58 7.03 39.59 -20.23
CA ALA A 58 6.21 40.75 -20.50
C ALA A 58 6.82 41.67 -21.56
N CYS A 59 5.96 42.42 -22.26
CA CYS A 59 6.41 43.58 -23.04
C CYS A 59 6.67 44.78 -22.12
N GLN A 60 7.46 45.76 -22.60
CA GLN A 60 7.81 46.94 -21.79
C GLN A 60 6.56 47.67 -21.27
N SER A 61 5.55 47.84 -22.13
CA SER A 61 4.32 48.58 -21.80
C SER A 61 3.58 47.95 -20.62
N CYS A 62 3.37 46.63 -20.64
CA CYS A 62 2.70 45.93 -19.55
C CYS A 62 3.56 45.91 -18.28
N ASN A 63 4.87 45.66 -18.41
CA ASN A 63 5.81 45.64 -17.29
C ASN A 63 5.79 46.96 -16.49
N VAL A 64 5.77 48.10 -17.18
CA VAL A 64 5.69 49.43 -16.54
C VAL A 64 4.29 49.69 -15.99
N LYS A 65 3.23 49.45 -16.78
CA LYS A 65 1.84 49.75 -16.40
C LYS A 65 1.39 48.97 -15.17
N ARG A 66 1.87 47.74 -15.00
CA ARG A 66 1.46 46.84 -13.92
C ARG A 66 1.63 47.44 -12.53
N ILE A 67 2.67 48.25 -12.31
CA ILE A 67 2.94 48.90 -11.02
C ILE A 67 1.76 49.80 -10.59
N THR A 68 1.08 50.40 -11.56
CA THR A 68 0.01 51.37 -11.33
C THR A 68 -1.38 50.83 -11.67
N ASP A 69 -1.47 49.83 -12.55
CA ASP A 69 -2.72 49.24 -13.00
C ASP A 69 -3.13 48.08 -12.09
N VAL A 70 -4.14 48.35 -11.25
CA VAL A 70 -4.69 47.38 -10.29
C VAL A 70 -5.16 46.09 -10.97
N LYS A 71 -5.65 46.14 -12.21
CA LYS A 71 -6.10 44.93 -12.92
C LYS A 71 -4.92 44.05 -13.28
N LEU A 72 -3.85 44.64 -13.83
CA LEU A 72 -2.64 43.91 -14.18
C LEU A 72 -1.94 43.37 -12.93
N LEU A 73 -1.91 44.14 -11.84
CA LEU A 73 -1.38 43.67 -10.56
C LEU A 73 -2.16 42.45 -10.04
N ARG A 74 -3.49 42.51 -10.07
CA ARG A 74 -4.34 41.38 -9.66
C ARG A 74 -4.10 40.15 -10.52
N ILE A 75 -4.03 40.30 -11.84
CA ILE A 75 -3.70 39.21 -12.77
C ILE A 75 -2.33 38.60 -12.41
N GLY A 76 -1.35 39.44 -12.09
CA GLY A 76 -0.02 38.99 -11.68
C GLY A 76 -0.04 38.16 -10.40
N LEU A 77 -0.72 38.65 -9.36
CA LEU A 77 -0.85 37.94 -8.08
C LEU A 77 -1.64 36.63 -8.18
N GLU A 78 -2.72 36.62 -8.99
CA GLU A 78 -3.47 35.40 -9.28
C GLU A 78 -2.59 34.36 -9.98
N LYS A 79 -1.76 34.79 -10.94
CA LYS A 79 -0.79 33.92 -11.61
C LYS A 79 0.29 33.39 -10.67
N LEU A 80 0.79 34.23 -9.76
CA LEU A 80 1.78 33.79 -8.76
C LEU A 80 1.17 32.67 -7.89
N LYS A 81 -0.04 32.89 -7.39
CA LYS A 81 -0.78 31.88 -6.61
C LYS A 81 -0.99 30.60 -7.42
N GLU A 82 -1.36 30.72 -8.70
CA GLU A 82 -1.50 29.57 -9.60
C GLU A 82 -0.17 28.80 -9.74
N ASN A 83 0.93 29.51 -9.95
CA ASN A 83 2.26 28.90 -10.13
C ASN A 83 2.76 28.23 -8.85
N GLU A 84 2.58 28.86 -7.69
CA GLU A 84 2.92 28.29 -6.37
C GLU A 84 2.07 27.05 -6.08
N ASN A 85 0.76 27.13 -6.35
CA ASN A 85 -0.13 25.98 -6.25
C ASN A 85 0.22 24.88 -7.24
N ARG A 86 0.69 25.22 -8.45
CA ARG A 86 1.11 24.22 -9.44
C ARG A 86 2.32 23.44 -8.94
N LEU A 87 3.26 24.04 -8.21
CA LEU A 87 4.36 23.31 -7.58
C LEU A 87 3.94 22.51 -6.37
N PHE A 88 3.09 23.08 -5.51
CA PHE A 88 2.46 22.31 -4.43
C PHE A 88 1.71 21.09 -4.99
N MET A 89 1.04 21.26 -6.13
CA MET A 89 0.41 20.16 -6.86
C MET A 89 1.45 19.28 -7.55
N ARG A 90 2.56 19.77 -8.10
CA ARG A 90 3.59 18.94 -8.76
C ARG A 90 4.34 18.04 -7.77
N GLU A 91 4.59 18.50 -6.55
CA GLU A 91 5.05 17.64 -5.45
C GLU A 91 4.01 16.55 -5.09
N ASN A 92 2.72 16.82 -5.33
CA ASN A 92 1.62 15.87 -5.15
C ASN A 92 1.24 15.07 -6.43
N PHE A 93 1.72 15.47 -7.61
CA PHE A 93 1.35 15.00 -8.95
C PHE A 93 2.57 14.67 -9.82
N ASP A 94 3.70 14.29 -9.25
CA ASP A 94 4.67 13.42 -9.92
C ASP A 94 4.10 11.99 -10.16
N ASN A 95 2.77 11.89 -10.31
CA ASN A 95 1.96 10.71 -10.61
C ASN A 95 1.94 10.37 -12.11
N SER A 96 2.99 10.72 -12.87
CA SER A 96 3.26 10.03 -14.16
C SER A 96 4.25 8.88 -14.01
N LYS A 97 4.76 8.67 -12.80
CA LYS A 97 5.18 7.38 -12.30
C LYS A 97 4.48 7.24 -10.96
N GLU A 98 3.70 6.18 -10.75
CA GLU A 98 3.37 5.81 -9.38
C GLU A 98 4.67 5.89 -8.57
N PRO A 99 4.70 6.56 -7.40
CA PRO A 99 5.90 6.55 -6.58
C PRO A 99 6.30 5.10 -6.46
N PRO A 100 7.57 4.72 -6.74
CA PRO A 100 7.97 3.34 -6.61
C PRO A 100 7.57 2.94 -5.21
N VAL A 101 6.60 2.03 -5.12
CA VAL A 101 6.12 1.46 -3.88
C VAL A 101 7.39 1.20 -3.09
N SER A 102 7.51 1.80 -1.90
CA SER A 102 8.77 1.69 -1.17
C SER A 102 9.12 0.20 -1.14
N LYS A 103 10.40 -0.16 -1.35
CA LYS A 103 10.79 -1.57 -1.47
C LYS A 103 10.19 -2.41 -0.33
N GLU A 104 10.08 -1.81 0.85
CA GLU A 104 9.43 -2.36 2.03
C GLU A 104 7.93 -2.63 1.86
N ILE A 105 7.15 -1.69 1.30
CA ILE A 105 5.73 -1.91 1.00
C ILE A 105 5.59 -3.01 -0.07
N ASP A 106 6.44 -3.04 -1.09
CA ASP A 106 6.43 -4.09 -2.11
C ASP A 106 6.70 -5.47 -1.53
N ILE A 107 7.69 -5.54 -0.62
CA ILE A 107 8.03 -6.76 0.12
C ILE A 107 6.84 -7.19 0.99
N ASN A 108 6.19 -6.27 1.69
CA ASN A 108 5.06 -6.58 2.56
C ASN A 108 3.85 -7.08 1.75
N ILE A 109 3.55 -6.45 0.60
CA ILE A 109 2.49 -6.90 -0.32
C ILE A 109 2.81 -8.31 -0.83
N LYS A 110 4.04 -8.55 -1.29
CA LYS A 110 4.47 -9.87 -1.78
C LYS A 110 4.38 -10.93 -0.69
N ASN A 111 4.90 -10.66 0.50
CA ASN A 111 4.88 -11.61 1.62
C ASN A 111 3.46 -11.89 2.13
N THR A 112 2.57 -10.90 2.09
CA THR A 112 1.15 -11.12 2.41
C THR A 112 0.53 -12.09 1.41
N LYS A 113 0.75 -11.89 0.11
CA LYS A 113 0.26 -12.80 -0.95
C LYS A 113 0.83 -14.21 -0.85
N ILE A 114 2.13 -14.33 -0.56
CA ILE A 114 2.79 -15.63 -0.32
C ILE A 114 2.13 -16.35 0.86
N THR A 115 1.89 -15.63 1.96
CA THR A 115 1.24 -16.18 3.16
C THR A 115 -0.18 -16.65 2.84
N GLU A 116 -0.97 -15.83 2.15
CA GLU A 116 -2.34 -16.16 1.73
C GLU A 116 -2.38 -17.39 0.83
N GLN A 117 -1.51 -17.46 -0.17
CA GLN A 117 -1.43 -18.59 -1.10
C GLN A 117 -1.08 -19.89 -0.38
N PHE A 118 -0.07 -19.86 0.49
CA PHE A 118 0.33 -21.04 1.24
C PHE A 118 -0.79 -21.56 2.14
N VAL A 119 -1.46 -20.66 2.89
CA VAL A 119 -2.57 -21.03 3.77
C VAL A 119 -3.75 -21.57 2.95
N SER A 120 -4.07 -20.94 1.82
CA SER A 120 -5.11 -21.41 0.89
C SER A 120 -4.83 -22.81 0.38
N ASP A 121 -3.59 -23.08 -0.07
CA ASP A 121 -3.19 -24.38 -0.60
C ASP A 121 -3.20 -25.45 0.49
N ALA A 122 -2.68 -25.15 1.69
CA ALA A 122 -2.71 -26.08 2.80
C ALA A 122 -4.14 -26.45 3.23
N ILE A 123 -5.05 -25.48 3.26
CA ILE A 123 -6.47 -25.71 3.57
C ILE A 123 -7.17 -26.46 2.43
N ARG A 124 -6.86 -26.16 1.17
CA ARG A 124 -7.41 -26.88 0.02
C ARG A 124 -7.01 -28.36 0.05
N ASP A 125 -5.76 -28.64 0.41
CA ASP A 125 -5.20 -29.99 0.37
C ASP A 125 -5.55 -30.81 1.63
N LYS A 126 -5.59 -30.18 2.81
CA LYS A 126 -5.73 -30.86 4.12
C LYS A 126 -6.95 -30.42 4.94
N GLY A 127 -7.78 -29.51 4.44
CA GLY A 127 -8.92 -28.94 5.17
C GLY A 127 -8.57 -27.93 6.26
N CYS A 128 -7.39 -28.04 6.89
CA CYS A 128 -6.93 -27.12 7.93
C CYS A 128 -5.41 -27.08 8.05
N ILE A 129 -4.89 -26.08 8.79
CA ILE A 129 -3.48 -26.00 9.18
C ILE A 129 -3.34 -25.45 10.60
N SER A 130 -2.38 -25.94 11.37
CA SER A 130 -2.10 -25.37 12.69
C SER A 130 -1.52 -23.96 12.57
N PHE A 131 -1.87 -23.06 13.48
CA PHE A 131 -1.37 -21.68 13.45
C PHE A 131 0.16 -21.64 13.60
N SER A 132 0.75 -22.51 14.42
CA SER A 132 2.20 -22.59 14.62
C SER A 132 2.92 -23.05 13.34
N ASP A 133 2.38 -24.06 12.67
CA ASP A 133 3.00 -24.59 11.45
C ASP A 133 2.84 -23.59 10.30
N ALA A 134 1.65 -22.97 10.18
CA ALA A 134 1.42 -21.89 9.22
C ALA A 134 2.40 -20.74 9.41
N LEU A 135 2.58 -20.28 10.65
CA LEU A 135 3.50 -19.19 10.97
C LEU A 135 4.95 -19.54 10.64
N ASN A 136 5.44 -20.70 11.08
CA ASN A 136 6.82 -21.12 10.86
C ASN A 136 7.11 -21.35 9.37
N ALA A 137 6.19 -22.02 8.66
CA ALA A 137 6.32 -22.26 7.22
C ALA A 137 6.31 -20.95 6.44
N CYS A 138 5.37 -20.03 6.72
CA CYS A 138 5.29 -18.76 6.02
C CYS A 138 6.52 -17.87 6.28
N VAL A 139 7.08 -17.89 7.51
CA VAL A 139 8.37 -17.23 7.81
C VAL A 139 9.47 -17.74 6.89
N TYR A 140 9.62 -19.06 6.80
CA TYR A 140 10.62 -19.69 5.94
C TYR A 140 10.42 -19.34 4.46
N ILE A 141 9.18 -19.44 3.95
CA ILE A 141 8.87 -19.18 2.54
C ILE A 141 9.09 -17.70 2.19
N CYS A 142 8.63 -16.77 3.04
CA CYS A 142 8.83 -15.33 2.83
C CYS A 142 10.32 -14.97 2.79
N GLN A 143 11.12 -15.52 3.72
CA GLN A 143 12.57 -15.31 3.75
C GLN A 143 13.26 -15.89 2.51
N ARG A 144 12.85 -17.08 2.07
CA ARG A 144 13.39 -17.73 0.87
C ARG A 144 13.08 -16.93 -0.40
N ASP A 145 11.85 -16.44 -0.55
CA ASP A 145 11.36 -15.90 -1.83
C ASP A 145 11.58 -14.38 -1.96
N THR A 146 11.62 -13.65 -0.83
CA THR A 146 11.83 -12.19 -0.84
C THR A 146 13.07 -11.72 -0.10
N GLY A 147 13.75 -12.60 0.66
CA GLY A 147 14.85 -12.22 1.56
C GLY A 147 14.37 -11.58 2.87
N HIS A 148 13.06 -11.43 3.06
CA HIS A 148 12.45 -10.75 4.21
C HIS A 148 11.24 -11.54 4.73
N GLY A 149 11.02 -11.55 6.04
CA GLY A 149 9.91 -12.29 6.64
C GLY A 149 10.17 -12.62 8.09
N SER A 150 10.06 -11.63 8.97
CA SER A 150 10.24 -11.86 10.41
C SER A 150 9.02 -12.55 11.01
N HIS A 151 9.21 -13.29 12.11
CA HIS A 151 8.11 -13.89 12.86
C HIS A 151 7.00 -12.89 13.24
N PRO A 152 7.33 -11.69 13.77
CA PRO A 152 6.33 -10.65 14.03
C PRO A 152 5.57 -10.21 12.77
N SER A 153 6.27 -10.00 11.65
CA SER A 153 5.64 -9.58 10.39
C SER A 153 4.66 -10.62 9.87
N VAL A 154 5.07 -11.89 9.80
CA VAL A 154 4.21 -12.98 9.30
C VAL A 154 3.04 -13.24 10.23
N ARG A 155 3.23 -13.12 11.55
CA ARG A 155 2.13 -13.17 12.51
C ARG A 155 1.08 -12.10 12.22
N ASN A 156 1.49 -10.88 11.85
CA ASN A 156 0.57 -9.81 11.48
C ASN A 156 -0.17 -10.13 10.17
N TYR A 157 0.50 -10.71 9.17
CA TYR A 157 -0.17 -11.15 7.94
C TYR A 157 -1.23 -12.21 8.21
N LEU A 158 -0.89 -13.23 9.00
CA LEU A 158 -1.86 -14.25 9.43
C LEU A 158 -3.02 -13.62 10.19
N ALA A 159 -2.76 -12.70 11.12
CA ALA A 159 -3.81 -12.01 11.86
C ALA A 159 -4.75 -11.21 10.95
N ALA A 160 -4.23 -10.55 9.90
CA ALA A 160 -5.03 -9.84 8.91
C ALA A 160 -5.89 -10.81 8.07
N LEU A 161 -5.29 -11.91 7.60
CA LEU A 161 -5.99 -12.94 6.82
C LEU A 161 -7.05 -13.71 7.63
N THR A 162 -6.88 -13.79 8.95
CA THR A 162 -7.84 -14.41 9.87
C THR A 162 -8.76 -13.39 10.56
N SER A 163 -8.71 -12.12 10.14
CA SER A 163 -9.60 -11.09 10.67
C SER A 163 -11.06 -11.42 10.33
N ILE A 164 -12.01 -10.75 10.97
CA ILE A 164 -13.45 -10.99 10.76
C ILE A 164 -13.90 -10.86 9.30
N VAL A 165 -13.18 -10.06 8.49
CA VAL A 165 -13.42 -9.88 7.04
C VAL A 165 -12.45 -10.66 6.16
N GLY A 166 -11.46 -11.33 6.78
CA GLY A 166 -10.46 -12.11 6.09
C GLY A 166 -10.99 -13.47 5.61
N PRO A 167 -10.33 -14.08 4.62
CA PRO A 167 -10.78 -15.33 4.01
C PRO A 167 -10.71 -16.54 4.95
N PHE A 168 -9.98 -16.43 6.07
CA PHE A 168 -9.80 -17.52 7.01
C PHE A 168 -10.34 -17.17 8.39
N GLU A 169 -10.50 -18.20 9.22
CA GLU A 169 -10.82 -18.04 10.63
C GLU A 169 -9.92 -18.93 11.49
N ILE A 170 -9.70 -18.49 12.74
CA ILE A 170 -8.96 -19.27 13.73
C ILE A 170 -9.98 -19.94 14.65
N VAL A 171 -9.98 -21.27 14.64
CA VAL A 171 -10.73 -22.08 15.59
C VAL A 171 -9.78 -22.56 16.68
N SER A 172 -10.19 -22.41 17.94
CA SER A 172 -9.42 -22.92 19.08
C SER A 172 -9.94 -24.29 19.47
N HIS A 173 -9.05 -25.28 19.51
CA HIS A 173 -9.34 -26.62 20.00
C HIS A 173 -8.43 -26.92 21.19
N GLY A 174 -8.93 -26.65 22.40
CA GLY A 174 -8.13 -26.70 23.63
C GLY A 174 -6.99 -25.67 23.61
N MET A 175 -5.75 -26.13 23.76
CA MET A 175 -4.55 -25.27 23.73
C MET A 175 -4.04 -24.96 22.31
N ARG A 176 -4.62 -25.58 21.28
CA ARG A 176 -4.16 -25.46 19.89
C ARG A 176 -5.07 -24.53 19.10
N LYS A 177 -4.45 -23.76 18.20
CA LYS A 177 -5.15 -22.89 17.26
C LYS A 177 -4.97 -23.45 15.86
N ILE A 178 -6.07 -23.66 15.16
CA ILE A 178 -6.09 -24.11 13.76
C ILE A 178 -6.71 -23.03 12.89
N ILE A 179 -6.23 -22.94 11.65
CA ILE A 179 -6.72 -22.04 10.61
C ILE A 179 -7.53 -22.87 9.62
N ILE A 180 -8.75 -22.43 9.34
CA ILE A 180 -9.67 -23.04 8.37
C ILE A 180 -10.22 -21.98 7.41
N SER A 181 -10.81 -22.42 6.29
CA SER A 181 -11.53 -21.53 5.37
C SER A 181 -12.76 -20.96 6.06
N ARG A 182 -12.99 -19.65 5.94
CA ARG A 182 -14.20 -19.02 6.45
C ARG A 182 -15.37 -19.37 5.53
N THR A 183 -16.40 -20.00 6.09
CA THR A 183 -17.66 -20.20 5.36
C THR A 183 -18.29 -18.83 5.11
N PRO A 184 -18.77 -18.49 3.89
CA PRO A 184 -19.44 -17.23 3.65
C PRO A 184 -20.65 -17.09 4.57
N ILE A 185 -20.64 -16.07 5.42
CA ILE A 185 -21.84 -15.68 6.16
C ILE A 185 -22.77 -15.07 5.10
N ALA A 186 -23.82 -15.80 4.72
CA ALA A 186 -24.93 -15.19 4.01
C ALA A 186 -25.54 -14.15 4.97
N TYR A 187 -25.33 -12.87 4.69
CA TYR A 187 -26.04 -11.81 5.40
C TYR A 187 -27.49 -11.85 4.91
N GLU A 188 -28.35 -12.62 5.58
CA GLU A 188 -29.80 -12.44 5.43
C GLU A 188 -30.17 -11.13 6.12
N GLU A 189 -30.50 -10.12 5.31
CA GLU A 189 -31.10 -8.87 5.77
C GLU A 189 -32.42 -9.21 6.49
N ASN A 190 -32.43 -8.99 7.82
CA ASN A 190 -33.53 -9.15 8.78
C ASN A 190 -33.40 -10.37 9.71
N THR A 191 -32.61 -10.22 10.77
CA THR A 191 -32.81 -10.98 12.01
C THR A 191 -33.04 -10.00 13.18
N PRO A 192 -34.15 -10.13 13.94
CA PRO A 192 -34.40 -9.31 15.12
C PRO A 192 -33.41 -9.66 16.23
N ILE A 193 -33.04 -8.66 17.03
CA ILE A 193 -32.25 -8.83 18.26
C ILE A 193 -33.02 -9.78 19.19
N LEU A 194 -32.56 -11.02 19.33
CA LEU A 194 -33.03 -11.95 20.35
C LEU A 194 -31.92 -12.15 21.38
N ASN A 195 -32.33 -11.97 22.63
CA ASN A 195 -31.52 -12.09 23.83
C ASN A 195 -30.95 -13.49 24.00
N GLU A 196 -29.82 -13.53 24.71
CA GLU A 196 -29.15 -14.72 25.22
C GLU A 196 -30.16 -15.73 25.78
N ASP A 197 -30.22 -16.92 25.19
CA ASP A 197 -30.12 -18.20 25.90
C ASP A 197 -30.38 -19.39 24.98
N THR A 198 -29.59 -20.44 25.20
CA THR A 198 -29.74 -21.85 24.81
C THR A 198 -29.26 -22.38 23.44
N ALA A 199 -28.63 -23.55 23.60
CA ALA A 199 -28.65 -24.74 22.74
C ALA A 199 -27.45 -24.99 21.82
N GLU A 200 -26.58 -25.85 22.34
CA GLU A 200 -25.91 -26.92 21.60
C GLU A 200 -26.78 -27.51 20.48
N SER A 201 -26.26 -27.62 19.26
CA SER A 201 -26.08 -28.92 18.59
C SER A 201 -25.54 -28.75 17.16
N GLU A 202 -24.75 -29.76 16.77
CA GLU A 202 -24.62 -30.27 15.39
C GLU A 202 -23.95 -29.40 14.31
N ASN A 203 -22.63 -29.57 14.20
CA ASN A 203 -22.08 -29.95 12.89
C ASN A 203 -20.77 -30.74 13.05
N LYS A 204 -20.88 -32.04 13.34
CA LYS A 204 -19.77 -33.00 13.23
C LYS A 204 -19.54 -33.30 11.75
N ILE A 205 -18.83 -32.43 11.06
CA ILE A 205 -18.21 -32.76 9.78
C ILE A 205 -16.70 -32.72 9.98
N ASN A 206 -16.16 -33.91 10.22
CA ASN A 206 -14.88 -34.41 9.72
C ASN A 206 -13.58 -33.61 10.03
N LEU A 207 -13.39 -33.17 11.28
CA LEU A 207 -12.09 -32.63 11.76
C LEU A 207 -11.07 -33.73 12.12
N MET A 208 -11.51 -34.98 12.22
CA MET A 208 -10.71 -36.08 12.80
C MET A 208 -9.73 -36.70 11.79
N GLU A 209 -10.04 -36.68 10.50
CA GLU A 209 -9.18 -37.22 9.43
C GLU A 209 -7.97 -36.33 9.10
N CYS A 210 -7.97 -35.05 9.51
CA CYS A 210 -6.85 -34.14 9.25
C CYS A 210 -5.68 -34.30 10.24
N ILE A 211 -5.89 -35.02 11.36
CA ILE A 211 -4.92 -35.10 12.47
C ILE A 211 -4.17 -36.44 12.47
N PHE A 212 -4.78 -37.52 11.98
CA PHE A 212 -4.18 -38.85 11.99
C PHE A 212 -3.84 -39.28 10.56
N GLY A 213 -2.55 -39.17 10.20
CA GLY A 213 -2.03 -39.95 9.10
C GLY A 213 -2.28 -41.43 9.38
N THR A 214 -2.76 -42.17 8.39
CA THR A 214 -2.90 -43.62 8.47
C THR A 214 -1.52 -44.24 8.50
N ASP A 215 -0.97 -44.45 9.69
CA ASP A 215 0.15 -45.37 9.89
C ASP A 215 -0.40 -46.81 9.81
N GLU A 216 -0.50 -47.32 8.58
CA GLU A 216 -0.41 -48.77 8.35
C GLU A 216 1.06 -49.16 8.51
N SER A 217 1.46 -49.60 9.70
CA SER A 217 2.51 -50.61 9.85
C SER A 217 2.57 -51.17 11.28
N ASP A 218 2.49 -52.50 11.32
CA ASP A 218 3.09 -53.39 12.31
C ASP A 218 2.55 -53.38 13.75
N THR A 219 1.44 -54.10 13.95
CA THR A 219 1.38 -55.04 15.06
C THR A 219 1.09 -56.44 14.54
N LEU A 220 2.17 -57.23 14.48
CA LEU A 220 2.16 -58.66 14.24
C LEU A 220 1.17 -59.36 15.18
N ASN A 221 0.29 -60.13 14.54
CA ASN A 221 -0.62 -61.07 15.13
C ASN A 221 0.20 -62.24 15.71
N LEU A 222 0.25 -62.36 17.03
CA LEU A 222 0.74 -63.55 17.75
C LEU A 222 -0.31 -63.95 18.79
N ASN A 223 -1.32 -64.68 18.32
CA ASN A 223 -2.06 -65.62 19.16
C ASN A 223 -1.62 -67.03 18.77
N SER A 224 -0.86 -67.68 19.64
CA SER A 224 -0.85 -69.14 19.73
C SER A 224 -0.51 -69.53 21.17
N ASP A 225 -1.56 -70.02 21.85
CA ASP A 225 -1.55 -71.19 22.73
C ASP A 225 -0.76 -71.15 24.03
N ALA A 226 -1.53 -71.16 25.12
CA ALA A 226 -1.11 -71.68 26.43
C ALA A 226 -0.72 -73.17 26.31
N PRO A 227 0.11 -73.66 27.23
CA PRO A 227 -0.51 -74.45 28.29
C PRO A 227 0.07 -74.21 29.69
N ASN A 228 -0.74 -74.64 30.66
CA ASN A 228 -0.45 -74.82 32.08
C ASN A 228 0.95 -75.38 32.36
N ASP A 229 1.56 -74.92 33.46
CA ASP A 229 2.07 -75.87 34.43
C ASP A 229 2.08 -75.27 35.84
N GLU A 230 1.40 -75.98 36.74
CA GLU A 230 1.64 -75.93 38.18
C GLU A 230 3.10 -76.33 38.42
N ASN A 231 3.83 -75.63 39.29
CA ASN A 231 4.65 -76.35 40.26
C ASN A 231 5.11 -75.47 41.42
N HIS A 232 5.20 -76.19 42.52
CA HIS A 232 5.43 -75.84 43.90
C HIS A 232 6.95 -75.80 44.19
N ILE A 233 7.31 -75.43 45.43
CA ILE A 233 8.66 -75.58 46.08
C ILE A 233 9.59 -74.37 45.79
N GLU A 234 10.18 -73.63 46.74
CA GLU A 234 10.35 -73.73 48.21
C GLU A 234 10.49 -72.30 48.78
#